data_AF-A0A6G3MGR6-F1
#
_entry.id   AF-A0A6G3MGR6-F1
#
_cell.length_a   1.000
_cell.length_b   1.000
_cell.length_c   1.000
_cell.angle_alpha   90.00
_cell.angle_beta   90.00
_cell.angle_gamma   90.00
#
_symmetry.space_group_name_H-M   'P 1'
#
loop_
_entity.id
_entity.type
_entity.pdbx_description
1 polymer ?
#
loop_
_entity_poly.entity_id
_entity_poly.type
_entity_poly.pdbx_seq_one_letter_code
_entity_poly.pdbx_strand_id
1 'polypeptide(L)'
;MKWKRILTIISGSEELSPHHSSFMSISHSQSNDLHALVTKLQLKPKKERLFNEKFSVKARALIFAHLSRVSIPPSLENDRDKFLVNILPLLSEFQQITSAIIYHKMSNAIKHGPTFDTFMSCMQLSSLIIQGIDAGASPLTQLPHIN
;
A
#
# COMPACT_ATOMS: atom_id res chain seq x y z
N MET A 1 3.22 12.12 8.61
CA MET A 1 3.92 10.99 7.97
C MET A 1 3.51 10.95 6.49
N LYS A 2 4.44 10.76 5.55
CA LYS A 2 4.11 10.75 4.10
C LYS A 2 3.35 9.48 3.70
N TRP A 3 2.48 9.56 2.70
CA TRP A 3 1.69 8.41 2.20
C TRP A 3 2.54 7.19 1.81
N LYS A 4 3.72 7.38 1.21
CA LYS A 4 4.63 6.26 0.85
C LYS A 4 5.07 5.44 2.08
N ARG A 5 5.16 6.08 3.25
CA ARG A 5 5.47 5.40 4.52
C ARG A 5 4.25 4.68 5.08
N ILE A 6 3.06 5.29 5.01
CA ILE A 6 1.79 4.64 5.35
C ILE A 6 1.63 3.35 4.53
N LEU A 7 1.86 3.45 3.22
CA LEU A 7 1.81 2.31 2.32
C LEU A 7 2.80 1.20 2.71
N THR A 8 4.03 1.58 3.10
CA THR A 8 5.03 0.61 3.56
C THR A 8 4.56 -0.11 4.83
N ILE A 9 3.93 0.61 5.75
CA ILE A 9 3.40 0.04 7.00
C ILE A 9 2.28 -0.96 6.68
N ILE A 10 1.30 -0.56 5.88
CA ILE A 10 0.14 -1.40 5.54
C ILE A 10 0.55 -2.61 4.70
N SER A 11 1.55 -2.47 3.82
CA SER A 11 2.09 -3.62 3.10
C SER A 11 2.79 -4.63 4.00
N GLY A 12 3.14 -4.26 5.23
CA GLY A 12 3.72 -5.15 6.23
C GLY A 12 2.70 -5.74 7.20
N SER A 13 1.40 -5.51 6.98
CA SER A 13 0.31 -6.04 7.78
C SER A 13 0.31 -7.58 7.79
N GLU A 14 0.03 -8.15 8.97
CA GLU A 14 0.03 -9.61 9.17
C GLU A 14 -1.15 -10.28 8.48
N GLU A 15 -2.24 -9.57 8.23
CA GLU A 15 -3.38 -10.04 7.43
C GLU A 15 -2.97 -10.40 6.00
N LEU A 16 -1.88 -9.80 5.50
CA LEU A 16 -1.29 -10.07 4.18
C LEU A 16 -0.22 -11.16 4.23
N SER A 17 0.15 -11.65 5.41
CA SER A 17 1.10 -12.75 5.52
C SER A 17 0.56 -14.00 4.81
N PRO A 18 1.43 -14.87 4.29
CA PRO A 18 1.00 -16.15 3.70
C PRO A 18 0.27 -17.07 4.69
N HIS A 19 0.39 -16.82 6.01
CA HIS A 19 -0.31 -17.55 7.05
C HIS A 19 -1.81 -17.25 7.07
N HIS A 20 -2.19 -16.01 6.80
CA HIS A 20 -3.59 -15.56 6.80
C HIS A 20 -4.17 -15.48 5.37
N SER A 21 -3.33 -15.12 4.41
CA SER A 21 -3.71 -14.86 3.02
C SER A 21 -2.89 -15.70 2.05
N SER A 22 -3.45 -16.83 1.60
CA SER A 22 -2.76 -17.74 0.67
C SER A 22 -2.41 -17.10 -0.68
N PHE A 23 -3.20 -16.12 -1.15
CA PHE A 23 -2.92 -15.40 -2.40
C PHE A 23 -1.66 -14.51 -2.33
N MET A 24 -1.16 -14.22 -1.13
CA MET A 24 0.09 -13.48 -0.94
C MET A 24 1.33 -14.37 -0.95
N SER A 25 1.15 -15.69 -0.94
CA SER A 25 2.25 -16.61 -1.24
C SER A 25 2.77 -16.37 -2.67
N ILE A 26 4.06 -16.61 -2.87
CA ILE A 26 4.72 -16.40 -4.15
C ILE A 26 5.17 -17.76 -4.65
N SER A 27 4.57 -18.17 -5.77
CA SER A 27 4.98 -19.36 -6.51
C SER A 27 6.32 -19.14 -7.22
N HIS A 28 7.01 -20.22 -7.58
CA HIS A 28 8.30 -20.13 -8.27
C HIS A 28 8.22 -19.34 -9.59
N SER A 29 7.14 -19.53 -10.37
CA SER A 29 6.88 -18.76 -11.60
C SER A 29 6.72 -17.26 -11.35
N GLN A 30 5.95 -16.89 -10.33
CA GLN A 30 5.70 -15.49 -9.94
C GLN A 30 6.95 -14.79 -9.40
N SER A 31 7.94 -15.53 -8.89
CA SER A 31 9.14 -14.92 -8.31
C SER A 31 9.94 -14.11 -9.34
N ASN A 32 10.07 -14.63 -10.56
CA ASN A 32 10.79 -13.95 -11.64
C ASN A 32 10.04 -12.70 -12.12
N ASP A 33 8.73 -12.85 -12.31
CA ASP A 33 7.81 -11.76 -12.69
C ASP A 33 7.81 -10.64 -11.66
N LEU A 34 7.76 -10.99 -10.37
CA LEU A 34 7.81 -10.04 -9.28
C LEU A 34 9.16 -9.31 -9.25
N HIS A 35 10.28 -10.01 -9.45
CA HIS A 35 11.60 -9.37 -9.51
C HIS A 35 11.70 -8.37 -10.66
N ALA A 36 11.19 -8.73 -11.85
CA ALA A 36 11.13 -7.83 -13.00
C ALA A 36 10.28 -6.58 -12.70
N LEU A 37 9.12 -6.77 -12.06
CA LEU A 37 8.23 -5.66 -11.66
C LEU A 37 8.88 -4.74 -10.62
N VAL A 38 9.51 -5.31 -9.58
CA VAL A 38 10.25 -4.57 -8.53
C VAL A 38 11.36 -3.72 -9.14
N THR A 39 12.08 -4.28 -10.12
CA THR A 39 13.14 -3.58 -10.85
C THR A 39 12.58 -2.45 -11.70
N LYS A 40 11.50 -2.71 -12.46
CA LYS A 40 10.81 -1.71 -13.29
C LYS A 40 10.28 -0.53 -12.47
N LEU A 41 9.73 -0.81 -11.28
CA LEU A 41 9.24 0.21 -10.34
C LEU A 41 10.33 0.82 -9.45
N GLN A 42 11.58 0.38 -9.58
CA GLN A 42 12.73 0.84 -8.80
C GLN A 42 12.49 0.82 -7.29
N LEU A 43 11.85 -0.24 -6.79
CA LEU A 43 11.53 -0.36 -5.37
C LEU A 43 12.77 -0.63 -4.53
N LYS A 44 13.07 0.29 -3.62
CA LYS A 44 14.21 0.18 -2.70
C LYS A 44 13.89 -0.72 -1.50
N PRO A 45 14.88 -1.49 -1.00
CA PRO A 45 14.75 -2.21 0.26
C PRO A 45 14.53 -1.24 1.42
N LYS A 46 13.84 -1.70 2.46
CA LYS A 46 13.57 -0.94 3.68
C LYS A 46 14.55 -1.33 4.78
N LYS A 47 14.67 -0.49 5.80
CA LYS A 47 15.57 -0.76 6.94
C LYS A 47 15.02 -1.90 7.80
N GLU A 48 13.70 -1.92 8.02
CA GLU A 48 13.08 -2.97 8.84
C GLU A 48 12.88 -4.27 8.05
N ARG A 49 13.25 -5.41 8.66
CA ARG A 49 13.17 -6.73 8.04
C ARG A 49 11.75 -7.09 7.61
N LEU A 50 10.75 -6.79 8.44
CA LEU A 50 9.34 -7.07 8.17
C LEU A 50 8.89 -6.55 6.79
N PHE A 51 9.30 -5.34 6.44
CA PHE A 51 8.91 -4.73 5.16
C PHE A 51 9.64 -5.31 3.95
N ASN A 52 10.68 -6.13 4.16
CA ASN A 52 11.41 -6.82 3.11
C ASN A 52 10.99 -8.29 2.97
N GLU A 53 10.03 -8.76 3.78
CA GLU A 53 9.41 -10.06 3.56
C GLU A 53 8.75 -10.13 2.18
N LYS A 54 8.75 -11.32 1.57
CA LYS A 54 8.37 -11.48 0.16
C LYS A 54 6.95 -10.99 -0.13
N PHE A 55 5.99 -11.31 0.75
CA PHE A 55 4.61 -10.85 0.63
C PHE A 55 4.49 -9.32 0.74
N SER A 56 5.29 -8.71 1.61
CA SER A 56 5.31 -7.25 1.78
C SER A 56 5.88 -6.54 0.56
N VAL A 57 6.94 -7.10 -0.04
CA VAL A 57 7.49 -6.61 -1.31
C VAL A 57 6.46 -6.76 -2.44
N LYS A 58 5.76 -7.91 -2.52
CA LYS A 58 4.68 -8.15 -3.48
C LYS A 58 3.56 -7.12 -3.33
N ALA A 59 3.03 -6.92 -2.12
CA ALA A 59 1.99 -5.93 -1.86
C ALA A 59 2.41 -4.52 -2.31
N ARG A 60 3.63 -4.08 -1.96
CA ARG A 60 4.16 -2.78 -2.42
C ARG A 60 4.25 -2.71 -3.94
N ALA A 61 4.81 -3.73 -4.59
CA ALA A 61 4.94 -3.77 -6.05
C ALA A 61 3.59 -3.67 -6.75
N LEU A 62 2.58 -4.40 -6.27
CA LEU A 62 1.23 -4.36 -6.85
C LEU A 62 0.59 -2.98 -6.70
N ILE A 63 0.73 -2.33 -5.54
CA ILE A 63 0.16 -0.98 -5.35
C ILE A 63 0.89 0.05 -6.19
N PHE A 64 2.22 0.05 -6.18
CA PHE A 64 2.97 1.02 -6.97
C PHE A 64 2.70 0.83 -8.47
N ALA A 65 2.53 -0.41 -8.94
CA ALA A 65 2.08 -0.69 -10.29
C ALA A 65 0.68 -0.12 -10.56
N HIS A 66 -0.27 -0.32 -9.63
CA HIS A 66 -1.64 0.20 -9.73
C HIS A 66 -1.68 1.73 -9.81
N LEU A 67 -1.01 2.43 -8.88
CA LEU A 67 -0.98 3.89 -8.85
C LEU A 67 -0.26 4.50 -10.05
N SER A 68 0.70 3.78 -10.63
CA SER A 68 1.46 4.21 -11.81
C SER A 68 0.87 3.72 -13.13
N ARG A 69 -0.26 3.00 -13.10
CA ARG A 69 -0.90 2.35 -14.27
C ARG A 69 0.06 1.51 -15.10
N VAL A 70 1.03 0.86 -14.44
CA VAL A 70 1.99 -0.03 -15.09
C VAL A 70 1.35 -1.40 -15.29
N SER A 71 1.35 -1.91 -16.52
CA SER A 71 0.93 -3.27 -16.82
C SER A 71 1.73 -4.28 -15.99
N ILE A 72 1.01 -5.19 -15.34
CA ILE A 72 1.56 -6.28 -14.53
C ILE A 72 1.47 -7.61 -15.31
N PRO A 73 2.35 -8.58 -15.01
CA PRO A 73 2.26 -9.92 -15.57
C PRO A 73 0.92 -10.59 -15.24
N PRO A 74 0.36 -11.42 -16.15
CA PRO A 74 -0.93 -12.09 -15.95
C PRO A 74 -0.92 -13.03 -14.73
N SER A 75 0.27 -13.55 -14.37
CA SER A 75 0.47 -14.36 -13.17
C SER A 75 0.14 -13.62 -11.86
N LEU A 76 0.11 -12.28 -11.86
CA LEU A 76 -0.09 -11.42 -10.69
C LEU A 76 -1.42 -10.66 -10.72
N GLU A 77 -2.21 -10.74 -11.78
CA GLU A 77 -3.44 -9.96 -11.94
C GLU A 77 -4.50 -10.31 -10.89
N ASN A 78 -4.76 -11.60 -10.69
CA ASN A 78 -5.69 -12.06 -9.67
C ASN A 78 -5.26 -11.64 -8.25
N ASP A 79 -3.94 -11.64 -7.99
CA ASP A 79 -3.40 -11.25 -6.69
C ASP A 79 -3.51 -9.74 -6.48
N ARG A 80 -3.32 -8.93 -7.54
CA ARG A 80 -3.58 -7.48 -7.52
C ARG A 80 -5.04 -7.23 -7.14
N ASP A 81 -5.99 -7.86 -7.82
CA ASP A 81 -7.41 -7.55 -7.64
C ASP A 81 -7.89 -7.91 -6.24
N LYS A 82 -7.51 -9.09 -5.73
CA LYS A 82 -7.77 -9.48 -4.34
C LYS A 82 -7.10 -8.53 -3.35
N PHE A 83 -5.86 -8.12 -3.63
CA PHE A 83 -5.14 -7.22 -2.77
C PHE A 83 -5.78 -5.82 -2.70
N LEU A 84 -6.23 -5.27 -3.83
CA LEU A 84 -6.87 -3.95 -3.89
C LEU A 84 -8.19 -3.89 -3.10
N VAL A 85 -8.90 -5.02 -2.99
CA VAL A 85 -10.08 -5.12 -2.12
C VAL A 85 -9.67 -5.14 -0.65
N ASN A 86 -8.64 -5.90 -0.30
CA ASN A 86 -8.22 -6.09 1.10
C ASN A 86 -7.45 -4.90 1.69
N ILE A 87 -6.83 -4.04 0.88
CA ILE A 87 -6.10 -2.88 1.40
C ILE A 87 -7.02 -1.77 1.95
N LEU A 88 -8.23 -1.61 1.41
CA LEU A 88 -9.12 -0.52 1.82
C LEU A 88 -9.62 -0.67 3.28
N PRO A 89 -10.04 -1.87 3.73
CA PRO A 89 -10.32 -2.11 5.15
C PRO A 89 -9.12 -1.81 6.06
N LEU A 90 -7.91 -2.24 5.68
CA LEU A 90 -6.69 -1.98 6.46
C LEU A 90 -6.38 -0.47 6.57
N LEU A 91 -6.63 0.29 5.50
CA LEU A 91 -6.50 1.75 5.51
C LEU A 91 -7.54 2.40 6.41
N SER A 92 -8.77 1.90 6.41
CA SER A 92 -9.83 2.38 7.31
C SER A 92 -9.48 2.13 8.78
N GLU A 93 -8.97 0.95 9.10
CA GLU A 93 -8.48 0.64 10.46
C GLU A 93 -7.30 1.53 10.85
N PHE A 94 -6.32 1.70 9.95
CA PHE A 94 -5.20 2.62 10.17
C PHE A 94 -5.69 4.04 10.45
N GLN A 95 -6.74 4.50 9.74
CA GLN A 95 -7.35 5.80 9.94
C GLN A 95 -7.99 5.93 11.33
N GLN A 96 -8.73 4.90 11.77
CA GLN A 96 -9.37 4.87 13.10
C GLN A 96 -8.32 4.84 14.23
N ILE A 97 -7.27 4.03 14.09
CA ILE A 97 -6.17 3.99 15.07
C ILE A 97 -5.46 5.35 15.11
N THR A 98 -5.21 5.95 13.95
CA THR A 98 -4.54 7.25 13.86
C THR A 98 -5.38 8.34 14.52
N SER A 99 -6.69 8.38 14.32
CA SER A 99 -7.57 9.38 14.95
C SER A 99 -7.62 9.22 16.47
N ALA A 100 -7.70 7.99 16.97
CA ALA A 100 -7.66 7.71 18.41
C ALA A 100 -6.34 8.18 19.05
N ILE A 101 -5.19 7.88 18.43
CA ILE A 101 -3.89 8.32 18.97
C ILE A 101 -3.75 9.86 18.92
N ILE A 102 -4.26 10.51 17.86
CA ILE A 102 -4.28 11.97 17.78
C ILE A 102 -5.11 12.56 18.93
N TYR A 103 -6.29 12.00 19.20
CA TYR A 103 -7.13 12.42 20.32
C TYR A 103 -6.40 12.31 21.67
N HIS A 104 -5.76 11.16 21.94
CA HIS A 104 -4.98 10.96 23.17
C HIS A 104 -3.75 11.88 23.27
N LYS A 105 -3.16 12.26 22.14
CA LYS A 105 -2.08 13.24 22.10
C LYS A 105 -2.59 14.65 22.41
N MET A 106 -3.76 15.02 21.89
CA MET A 106 -4.38 16.32 22.16
C MET A 106 -4.83 16.48 23.62
N SER A 107 -5.22 15.39 24.27
CA SER A 107 -5.51 15.38 25.72
C SER A 107 -4.26 15.28 26.60
N ASN A 108 -3.05 15.37 26.02
CA ASN A 108 -1.76 15.21 26.70
C ASN A 108 -1.55 13.86 27.41
N ALA A 109 -2.35 12.83 27.11
CA ALA A 109 -2.19 11.50 27.66
C ALA A 109 -0.94 10.79 27.11
N ILE A 110 -0.51 11.14 25.89
CA ILE A 110 0.67 10.57 25.22
C ILE A 110 1.55 11.68 24.64
N LYS A 111 2.87 11.58 24.81
CA LYS A 111 3.85 12.58 24.34
C LYS A 111 4.17 12.46 22.84
N HIS A 112 4.14 11.26 22.30
CA HIS A 112 4.52 10.97 20.90
C HIS A 112 3.38 10.28 20.16
N GLY A 113 3.20 10.64 18.90
CA GLY A 113 2.16 10.05 18.07
C GLY A 113 2.05 10.73 16.72
N PRO A 114 1.29 10.12 15.78
CA PRO A 114 0.98 10.71 14.49
C PRO A 114 0.36 12.10 14.64
N THR A 115 0.52 12.92 13.60
CA THR A 115 -0.12 14.23 13.48
C THR A 115 -1.37 14.13 12.62
N PHE A 116 -2.19 15.18 12.64
CA PHE A 116 -3.32 15.31 11.74
C PHE A 116 -2.91 15.17 10.25
N ASP A 117 -1.72 15.62 9.87
CA ASP A 117 -1.20 15.41 8.50
C ASP A 117 -1.05 13.93 8.13
N THR A 118 -0.74 13.06 9.10
CA THR A 118 -0.69 11.61 8.88
C THR A 118 -2.09 11.07 8.58
N PHE A 119 -3.11 11.54 9.29
CA PHE A 119 -4.50 11.17 9.05
C PHE A 119 -4.96 11.62 7.66
N MET A 120 -4.69 12.88 7.29
CA MET A 120 -5.01 13.41 5.96
C MET A 120 -4.26 12.67 4.85
N SER A 121 -2.99 12.33 5.06
CA SER A 121 -2.21 11.54 4.11
C SER A 121 -2.77 10.12 3.92
N CYS A 122 -3.36 9.53 4.96
CA CYS A 122 -4.03 8.24 4.87
C CYS A 122 -5.32 8.34 4.06
N MET A 123 -6.15 9.35 4.33
CA MET A 123 -7.38 9.60 3.56
C MET A 123 -7.08 9.85 2.08
N GLN A 124 -6.04 10.64 1.80
CA GLN A 124 -5.58 10.87 0.43
C GLN A 124 -5.15 9.55 -0.22
N LEU A 125 -4.39 8.71 0.48
CA LEU A 125 -3.96 7.41 -0.04
C LEU A 125 -5.14 6.50 -0.41
N SER A 126 -6.19 6.45 0.42
CA SER A 126 -7.41 5.69 0.10
C SER A 126 -8.04 6.17 -1.21
N SER A 127 -8.14 7.49 -1.41
CA SER A 127 -8.65 8.08 -2.66
C SER A 127 -7.76 7.73 -3.87
N LEU A 128 -6.44 7.82 -3.73
CA LEU A 128 -5.49 7.49 -4.80
C LEU A 128 -5.58 6.03 -5.23
N ILE A 129 -5.76 5.11 -4.28
CA ILE A 129 -5.92 3.67 -4.56
C ILE A 129 -7.24 3.40 -5.28
N ILE A 130 -8.35 3.99 -4.82
CA ILE A 130 -9.66 3.83 -5.49
C ILE A 130 -9.59 4.33 -6.94
N GLN A 131 -8.93 5.45 -7.17
CA GLN A 131 -8.83 6.07 -8.50
C GLN A 131 -7.70 5.49 -9.38
N GLY A 132 -6.76 4.75 -8.80
CA GLY A 132 -5.61 4.20 -9.52
C GLY A 132 -4.72 5.29 -10.13
N ILE A 133 -4.39 6.31 -9.33
CA ILE A 133 -3.55 7.44 -9.74
C ILE A 133 -2.49 7.76 -8.69
N ASP A 134 -1.33 8.30 -9.12
CA ASP A 134 -0.31 8.79 -8.20
C ASP A 134 -0.68 10.18 -7.63
N ALA A 135 -0.12 10.51 -6.47
CA ALA A 135 -0.40 11.77 -5.77
C ALA A 135 -0.03 13.03 -6.57
N GLY A 136 0.88 12.92 -7.54
CA GLY A 136 1.30 14.02 -8.42
C GLY A 136 0.59 14.05 -9.77
N ALA A 137 -0.34 13.13 -10.04
CA ALA A 137 -1.04 13.06 -11.33
C ALA A 137 -2.10 14.17 -11.45
N SER A 138 -2.41 14.56 -12.69
CA SER A 138 -3.51 15.49 -12.97
C SER A 138 -4.85 14.89 -12.53
N PRO A 139 -5.76 15.64 -11.88
CA PRO A 139 -7.09 15.15 -11.53
C PRO A 139 -7.90 14.62 -12.72
N LEU A 140 -7.62 15.11 -13.93
CA LEU A 140 -8.28 14.65 -15.16
C LEU A 140 -8.02 13.17 -15.46
N THR A 141 -6.90 12.61 -14.97
CA THR A 141 -6.58 11.20 -15.17
C THR A 141 -7.56 10.26 -14.45
N GLN A 142 -8.39 10.77 -13.53
CA GLN A 142 -9.47 9.99 -12.90
C GLN A 142 -10.56 9.57 -13.88
N LEU A 143 -10.72 10.31 -14.98
CA LEU A 143 -11.76 10.02 -15.95
C LEU A 143 -11.38 8.80 -16.81
N PRO A 144 -12.36 7.93 -17.12
CA PRO A 144 -12.13 6.82 -18.03
C PRO A 144 -11.60 7.29 -19.38
N HIS A 145 -10.70 6.51 -19.98
CA HIS A 145 -10.10 6.75 -21.31
C HIS A 145 -9.23 8.01 -21.43
N ILE A 146 -8.84 8.63 -20.31
CA ILE A 146 -7.83 9.68 -20.27
C ILE A 146 -6.52 9.09 -19.76
N ASN A 147 -5.54 8.99 -20.66
CA ASN A 147 -4.18 8.53 -20.37
C ASN A 147 -3.19 9.70 -20.40
#